data_AF-A0A9E3MG03-F1
#
_entry.id   AF-A0A9E3MG03-F1
#
_cell.length_a   1.000
_cell.length_b   1.000
_cell.length_c   1.000
_cell.angle_alpha   90.00
_cell.angle_beta   90.00
_cell.angle_gamma   90.00
#
_symmetry.space_group_name_H-M   'P 1'
#
loop_
_entity.id
_entity.type
_entity.pdbx_description
1 polymer ?
#
loop_
_entity_poly.entity_id
_entity_poly.type
_entity_poly.pdbx_seq_one_letter_code
_entity_poly.pdbx_strand_id
1 'polypeptide(L)'
;MDTQDRAARIADDIRDAEHYLTVLGGATQSNLPWKRQLRARVSELSDLLQVVTMAVMMDRPEAELREATSTLAERARLAKLAIAGSRADLYVHATLKLVVGLARRIHDQLEAHALHEASVNEE
;
A
#
# COMPACT_ATOMS: atom_id res chain seq x y z
N MET A 1 8.70 17.20 13.57
CA MET A 1 9.25 16.02 12.89
C MET A 1 9.71 16.49 11.53
N ASP A 2 10.96 16.27 11.15
CA ASP A 2 11.49 16.82 9.89
C ASP A 2 10.73 16.24 8.69
N THR A 3 10.42 17.07 7.70
CA THR A 3 9.83 16.68 6.41
C THR A 3 10.71 15.64 5.72
N GLN A 4 12.03 15.74 5.88
CA GLN A 4 12.99 14.76 5.34
C GLN A 4 12.84 13.38 6.01
N ASP A 5 12.72 13.32 7.34
CA ASP A 5 12.51 12.06 8.06
C ASP A 5 11.17 11.40 7.69
N ARG A 6 10.14 12.19 7.36
CA ARG A 6 8.85 11.67 6.90
C ARG A 6 8.99 11.03 5.52
N ALA A 7 9.57 11.77 4.57
CA ALA A 7 9.77 11.27 3.21
C ALA A 7 10.58 9.97 3.19
N ALA A 8 11.62 9.87 4.03
CA ALA A 8 12.41 8.66 4.20
C ALA A 8 11.56 7.47 4.68
N ARG A 9 10.69 7.68 5.68
CA ARG A 9 9.79 6.62 6.18
C ARG A 9 8.77 6.17 5.15
N ILE A 10 8.17 7.11 4.41
CA ILE A 10 7.25 6.77 3.31
C ILE A 10 7.99 5.92 2.26
N ALA A 11 9.21 6.30 1.90
CA ALA A 11 10.01 5.56 0.94
C ALA A 11 10.36 4.15 1.43
N ASP A 12 10.67 3.98 2.72
CA ASP A 12 10.93 2.67 3.31
C ASP A 12 9.65 1.81 3.35
N ASP A 13 8.50 2.37 3.77
CA ASP A 13 7.23 1.66 3.78
C ASP A 13 6.79 1.24 2.34
N ILE A 14 7.07 2.05 1.32
CA ILE A 14 6.86 1.71 -0.10
C ILE A 14 7.74 0.51 -0.50
N ARG A 15 9.04 0.57 -0.19
CA ARG A 15 9.99 -0.51 -0.52
C ARG A 15 9.60 -1.83 0.13
N ASP A 16 9.16 -1.80 1.38
CA ASP A 16 8.67 -2.98 2.09
C ASP A 16 7.39 -3.53 1.45
N ALA A 17 6.48 -2.65 1.01
CA ALA A 17 5.27 -3.06 0.31
C ALA A 17 5.59 -3.73 -1.04
N GLU A 18 6.52 -3.17 -1.82
CA GLU A 18 7.02 -3.75 -3.08
C GLU A 18 7.63 -5.15 -2.84
N HIS A 19 8.45 -5.29 -1.80
CA HIS A 19 9.03 -6.56 -1.41
C HIS A 19 7.95 -7.61 -1.13
N TYR A 20 6.96 -7.29 -0.29
CA TYR A 20 5.91 -8.24 0.05
C TYR A 20 4.97 -8.57 -1.12
N LEU A 21 4.69 -7.61 -2.01
CA LEU A 21 3.94 -7.87 -3.24
C LEU A 21 4.71 -8.82 -4.18
N THR A 22 6.03 -8.67 -4.27
CA THR A 22 6.90 -9.57 -5.05
C THR A 22 6.86 -10.99 -4.48
N VAL A 23 6.97 -11.13 -3.16
CA VAL A 23 6.83 -12.41 -2.45
C VAL A 23 5.48 -13.06 -2.72
N LEU A 24 4.38 -12.29 -2.63
CA LEU A 24 3.03 -12.79 -2.93
C LEU A 24 2.90 -13.20 -4.40
N GLY A 25 3.50 -12.46 -5.33
CA GLY A 25 3.54 -12.81 -6.75
C GLY A 25 4.13 -14.21 -6.97
N GLY A 26 5.24 -14.51 -6.31
CA GLY A 26 5.88 -15.84 -6.34
C GLY A 26 4.99 -16.98 -5.82
N ALA A 27 4.14 -16.73 -4.82
CA ALA A 27 3.22 -17.74 -4.28
C ALA A 27 2.07 -18.12 -5.24
N THR A 28 1.83 -17.32 -6.30
CA THR A 28 0.69 -17.47 -7.20
C THR A 28 0.93 -18.35 -8.43
N GLN A 29 2.05 -19.08 -8.53
CA GLN A 29 2.45 -19.78 -9.77
C GLN A 29 1.49 -20.88 -10.29
N SER A 30 0.55 -21.41 -9.50
CA SER A 30 -0.38 -22.47 -9.96
C SER A 30 -1.79 -21.97 -10.27
N ASN A 31 -2.55 -22.73 -11.09
CA ASN A 31 -3.88 -22.37 -11.60
C ASN A 31 -5.06 -22.60 -10.64
N LEU A 32 -4.81 -22.64 -9.33
CA LEU A 32 -5.90 -22.76 -8.37
C LEU A 32 -6.76 -21.48 -8.40
N PRO A 33 -8.10 -21.56 -8.26
CA PRO A 33 -8.97 -20.39 -8.34
C PRO A 33 -8.56 -19.24 -7.41
N TRP A 34 -8.24 -19.56 -6.16
CA TRP A 34 -7.80 -18.55 -5.17
C TRP A 34 -6.44 -17.93 -5.53
N LYS A 35 -5.53 -18.67 -6.16
CA LYS A 35 -4.24 -18.15 -6.61
C LYS A 35 -4.38 -17.22 -7.80
N ARG A 36 -5.29 -17.53 -8.73
CA ARG A 36 -5.64 -16.62 -9.83
C ARG A 36 -6.22 -15.31 -9.29
N GLN A 37 -7.10 -15.39 -8.30
CA GLN A 37 -7.66 -14.21 -7.65
C GLN A 37 -6.59 -13.41 -6.92
N LEU A 38 -5.72 -14.08 -6.14
CA LEU A 38 -4.59 -13.43 -5.47
C LEU A 38 -3.66 -12.75 -6.49
N ARG A 39 -3.32 -13.41 -7.60
CA ARG A 39 -2.47 -12.83 -8.64
C ARG A 39 -3.05 -11.55 -9.22
N ALA A 40 -4.35 -11.57 -9.55
CA ALA A 40 -5.02 -10.37 -10.07
C ALA A 40 -4.97 -9.23 -9.04
N ARG A 41 -5.18 -9.53 -7.75
CA ARG A 41 -5.08 -8.54 -6.68
C ARG A 41 -3.67 -8.03 -6.46
N VAL A 42 -2.66 -8.91 -6.49
CA VAL A 42 -1.25 -8.51 -6.37
C VAL A 42 -0.86 -7.60 -7.52
N SER A 43 -1.25 -7.92 -8.76
CA SER A 43 -1.00 -7.05 -9.91
C SER A 43 -1.65 -5.68 -9.74
N GLU A 44 -2.93 -5.63 -9.36
CA GLU A 44 -3.65 -4.37 -9.09
C GLU A 44 -2.96 -3.53 -8.01
N LEU A 45 -2.46 -4.17 -6.94
CA LEU A 45 -1.75 -3.49 -5.87
C LEU A 45 -0.35 -3.01 -6.31
N SER A 46 0.36 -3.79 -7.10
CA SER A 46 1.65 -3.38 -7.68
C SER A 46 1.50 -2.15 -8.57
N ASP A 47 0.46 -2.11 -9.40
CA ASP A 47 0.19 -0.97 -10.29
C ASP A 47 -0.14 0.29 -9.46
N LEU A 48 -0.98 0.16 -8.43
CA LEU A 48 -1.31 1.27 -7.54
C LEU A 48 -0.11 1.76 -6.72
N LEU A 49 0.74 0.84 -6.25
CA LEU A 49 1.95 1.20 -5.53
C LEU A 49 2.92 1.94 -6.46
N GLN A 50 3.04 1.53 -7.72
CA GLN A 50 3.82 2.27 -8.71
C GLN A 50 3.28 3.68 -8.93
N VAL A 51 1.96 3.88 -8.95
CA VAL A 51 1.35 5.22 -9.04
C VAL A 51 1.75 6.07 -7.83
N VAL A 52 1.69 5.52 -6.61
CA VAL A 52 2.13 6.21 -5.40
C VAL A 52 3.62 6.56 -5.48
N THR A 53 4.48 5.61 -5.86
CA THR A 53 5.92 5.83 -6.01
C THR A 53 6.21 6.95 -7.00
N MET A 54 5.56 6.94 -8.16
CA MET A 54 5.71 8.00 -9.18
C MET A 54 5.22 9.35 -8.66
N ALA A 55 4.08 9.38 -7.95
CA ALA A 55 3.54 10.61 -7.40
C ALA A 55 4.49 11.23 -6.35
N VAL A 56 5.15 10.40 -5.53
CA VAL A 56 6.16 10.85 -4.57
C VAL A 56 7.40 11.37 -5.30
N MET A 57 7.91 10.63 -6.30
CA MET A 57 9.10 11.03 -7.06
C MET A 57 8.90 12.32 -7.86
N MET A 58 7.68 12.58 -8.31
CA MET A 58 7.33 13.77 -9.09
C MET A 58 6.90 14.96 -8.22
N ASP A 59 6.98 14.85 -6.89
CA ASP A 59 6.54 15.86 -5.93
C ASP A 59 5.11 16.35 -6.24
N ARG A 60 4.21 15.39 -6.49
CA ARG A 60 2.80 15.69 -6.82
C ARG A 60 2.11 16.35 -5.62
N PRO A 61 1.08 17.20 -5.86
CA PRO A 61 0.32 17.82 -4.79
C PRO A 61 -0.15 16.79 -3.76
N GLU A 62 -0.09 17.15 -2.47
CA GLU A 62 -0.40 16.23 -1.38
C GLU A 62 -1.84 15.68 -1.44
N ALA A 63 -2.78 16.44 -2.00
CA ALA A 63 -4.14 15.94 -2.28
C ALA A 63 -4.16 14.74 -3.23
N GLU A 64 -3.35 14.74 -4.29
CA GLU A 64 -3.24 13.63 -5.24
C GLU A 64 -2.58 12.41 -4.57
N LEU A 65 -1.54 12.64 -3.76
CA LEU A 65 -0.87 11.60 -2.99
C LEU A 65 -1.82 10.92 -1.99
N ARG A 66 -2.66 11.71 -1.29
CA ARG A 66 -3.65 11.18 -0.35
C ARG A 66 -4.71 10.35 -1.06
N GLU A 67 -5.21 10.79 -2.22
CA GLU A 67 -6.16 10.02 -3.02
C GLU A 67 -5.57 8.68 -3.50
N ALA A 68 -4.34 8.71 -4.04
CA ALA A 68 -3.66 7.51 -4.51
C ALA A 68 -3.40 6.50 -3.37
N THR A 69 -2.94 6.98 -2.21
CA THR A 69 -2.65 6.13 -1.05
C THR A 69 -3.90 5.61 -0.36
N SER A 70 -4.97 6.41 -0.32
CA SER A 70 -6.30 5.96 0.14
C SER A 70 -6.83 4.82 -0.74
N THR A 71 -6.72 4.98 -2.06
CA THR A 71 -7.10 3.95 -3.02
C THR A 71 -6.28 2.68 -2.82
N LEU A 72 -4.96 2.79 -2.68
CA LEU A 72 -4.07 1.67 -2.38
C LEU A 72 -4.48 0.93 -1.09
N ALA A 73 -4.75 1.67 0.00
CA ALA A 73 -5.14 1.10 1.28
C ALA A 73 -6.47 0.33 1.19
N GLU A 74 -7.47 0.91 0.52
CA GLU A 74 -8.76 0.25 0.33
C GLU A 74 -8.63 -1.00 -0.54
N ARG A 75 -7.85 -0.94 -1.62
CA ARG A 75 -7.63 -2.10 -2.51
C ARG A 75 -6.85 -3.20 -1.80
N ALA A 76 -5.89 -2.87 -0.94
CA ALA A 76 -5.18 -3.85 -0.14
C ALA A 76 -6.14 -4.56 0.82
N ARG A 77 -7.05 -3.81 1.45
CA ARG A 77 -8.10 -4.36 2.33
C ARG A 77 -9.01 -5.32 1.57
N LEU A 78 -9.47 -4.94 0.37
CA LEU A 78 -10.30 -5.78 -0.48
C LEU A 78 -9.57 -7.03 -0.98
N ALA A 79 -8.28 -6.92 -1.30
CA ALA A 79 -7.44 -8.08 -1.66
C ALA A 79 -7.38 -9.10 -0.51
N LYS A 80 -7.19 -8.63 0.72
CA LYS A 80 -7.20 -9.49 1.92
C LYS A 80 -8.53 -10.20 2.10
N LEU A 81 -9.64 -9.49 1.94
CA LEU A 81 -10.98 -10.07 2.06
C LEU A 81 -11.27 -11.08 0.94
N ALA A 82 -10.81 -10.82 -0.27
CA ALA A 82 -11.03 -11.68 -1.43
C ALA A 82 -10.49 -13.11 -1.23
N ILE A 83 -9.43 -13.28 -0.43
CA ILE A 83 -8.84 -14.60 -0.17
C ILE A 83 -9.10 -15.12 1.25
N ALA A 84 -9.86 -14.40 2.09
CA ALA A 84 -10.01 -14.71 3.52
C ALA A 84 -10.57 -16.11 3.82
N GLY A 85 -11.46 -16.63 2.96
CA GLY A 85 -12.01 -17.99 3.06
C GLY A 85 -11.31 -19.03 2.19
N SER A 86 -10.15 -18.69 1.62
CA SER A 86 -9.44 -19.58 0.71
C SER A 86 -8.58 -20.61 1.43
N ARG A 87 -7.97 -21.54 0.66
CA ARG A 87 -6.98 -22.51 1.16
C ARG A 87 -5.54 -21.97 1.07
N ALA A 88 -5.38 -20.64 1.03
CA ALA A 88 -4.06 -20.04 1.13
C ALA A 88 -3.43 -20.42 2.48
N ASP A 89 -2.11 -20.62 2.50
CA ASP A 89 -1.41 -20.90 3.75
C ASP A 89 -1.35 -19.65 4.65
N LEU A 90 -0.97 -19.88 5.91
CA LEU A 90 -0.84 -18.81 6.89
C LEU A 90 0.16 -17.74 6.45
N TYR A 91 1.19 -18.12 5.71
CA TYR A 91 2.22 -17.20 5.23
C TYR A 91 1.64 -16.20 4.24
N VAL A 92 0.88 -16.64 3.24
CA VAL A 92 0.16 -15.76 2.30
C VAL A 92 -0.77 -14.79 3.03
N HIS A 93 -1.53 -15.29 4.01
CA HIS A 93 -2.42 -14.45 4.81
C HIS A 93 -1.66 -13.41 5.66
N ALA A 94 -0.54 -13.80 6.26
CA ALA A 94 0.30 -12.91 7.05
C ALA A 94 0.94 -11.84 6.17
N THR A 95 1.53 -12.21 5.03
CA THR A 95 2.14 -11.28 4.09
C THR A 95 1.13 -10.27 3.56
N LEU A 96 -0.08 -10.71 3.20
CA LEU A 96 -1.12 -9.79 2.75
C LEU A 96 -1.62 -8.87 3.87
N LYS A 97 -1.61 -9.32 5.12
CA LYS A 97 -1.89 -8.46 6.28
C LYS A 97 -0.81 -7.38 6.47
N LEU A 98 0.46 -7.71 6.20
CA LEU A 98 1.56 -6.73 6.23
C LEU A 98 1.39 -5.68 5.13
N VAL A 99 1.08 -6.08 3.90
CA VAL A 99 0.78 -5.15 2.79
C VAL A 99 -0.36 -4.20 3.15
N VAL A 100 -1.45 -4.70 3.76
CA VAL A 100 -2.55 -3.84 4.25
C VAL A 100 -2.06 -2.85 5.30
N GLY A 101 -1.21 -3.30 6.23
CA GLY A 101 -0.66 -2.45 7.28
C GLY A 101 0.23 -1.34 6.74
N LEU A 102 1.09 -1.66 5.76
CA LEU A 102 1.98 -0.70 5.10
C LEU A 102 1.19 0.32 4.28
N ALA A 103 0.25 -0.13 3.45
CA ALA A 103 -0.59 0.76 2.66
C ALA A 103 -1.37 1.75 3.55
N ARG A 104 -1.91 1.28 4.68
CA ARG A 104 -2.58 2.16 5.64
C ARG A 104 -1.61 3.14 6.30
N ARG A 105 -0.43 2.67 6.71
CA ARG A 105 0.58 3.51 7.35
C ARG A 105 1.06 4.63 6.44
N ILE A 106 1.29 4.34 5.15
CA ILE A 106 1.66 5.35 4.15
C ILE A 106 0.57 6.44 4.08
N HIS A 107 -0.71 6.03 3.99
CA HIS A 107 -1.83 6.96 3.97
C HIS A 107 -1.94 7.78 5.27
N ASP A 108 -1.87 7.12 6.44
CA ASP A 108 -1.96 7.76 7.76
C ASP A 108 -0.86 8.81 7.96
N GLN A 109 0.36 8.57 7.45
CA GLN A 109 1.49 9.52 7.51
C GLN A 109 1.25 10.79 6.68
N LEU A 110 0.54 10.69 5.56
CA LEU A 110 0.18 11.83 4.71
C LEU A 110 -1.00 12.61 5.32
N GLU A 111 -2.04 11.93 5.82
CA GLU A 111 -3.16 12.61 6.47
C GLU A 111 -2.73 13.38 7.73
N ALA A 112 -1.84 12.81 8.54
CA ALA A 112 -1.31 13.48 9.73
C ALA A 112 -0.56 14.78 9.39
N HIS A 113 0.08 14.85 8.21
CA HIS A 113 0.78 16.04 7.77
C HIS A 113 -0.18 17.14 7.32
N ALA A 114 -1.14 16.79 6.46
CA ALA A 114 -2.17 17.73 6.01
C ALA A 114 -2.93 18.38 7.17
N LEU A 115 -3.23 17.61 8.24
CA LEU A 115 -3.85 18.15 9.45
C LEU A 115 -2.94 19.13 10.20
N HIS A 116 -1.63 18.86 10.25
CA HIS A 116 -0.67 19.76 10.88
C HIS A 116 -0.53 21.08 10.10
N GLU A 117 -0.41 21.02 8.77
CA GLU A 117 -0.35 22.22 7.93
C GLU A 117 -1.62 23.07 8.03
N ALA A 118 -2.79 22.43 8.07
CA ALA A 118 -4.06 23.14 8.28
C ALA A 118 -4.08 23.88 9.62
N SER A 119 -3.61 23.24 10.70
CA SER A 119 -3.58 23.86 12.03
C SER A 119 -2.62 25.05 12.16
N VAL A 120 -1.52 25.06 11.38
CA VAL A 120 -0.53 26.15 11.39
C VAL A 120 -1.03 27.36 10.60
N ASN A 121 -1.83 27.15 9.56
CA ASN A 121 -2.35 28.23 8.72
C ASN A 121 -3.56 28.97 9.32
N GLU A 122 -4.12 28.47 10.43
CA GLU A 122 -5.23 29.10 11.16
C GLU A 122 -4.77 30.06 12.28
N GLU A 123 -3.46 30.12 12.57
CA GLU A 123 -2.82 31.05 13.53
C GLU A 123 -2.19 32.27 12.83
#